data_AF-A0A059A6Q1-F1
#
_entry.id   AF-A0A059A6Q1-F1
#
_cell.length_a   1.000
_cell.length_b   1.000
_cell.length_c   1.000
_cell.angle_alpha   90.00
_cell.angle_beta   90.00
_cell.angle_gamma   90.00
#
_symmetry.space_group_name_H-M   'P 1'
#
loop_
_entity.id
_entity.type
_entity.pdbx_description
1 polymer ?
#
loop_
_entity_poly.entity_id
_entity_poly.type
_entity_poly.pdbx_seq_one_letter_code
_entity_poly.pdbx_strand_id
1 'polypeptide(L)'
;MVEETTNARKEPRAGKAKSKVISLFISQYIHNLLPLSLNLRTHRKKNKNQQKPTPHLIPLILLDLNEGINRALHPWPSLPSCLSSSSSPLSSLLLHAALAEITCEEIPNDMCAFAIASSGKRCLLETLTSAGGEVEYQCRTSEVVVERMAGYVEGDECVQACGVDRRSVGISSDSLMDPQFTSRLCAPQCFQNCPNIVDLYFNLAAGEGVYLPDLCDAQRANPHRTMIELLSSGAAPGPASAQSSTLFAMAPSPDSL
;
A
#
# COMPACT_ATOMS: atom_id res chain seq x y z
N MET A 1 -36.10 -60.50 -31.66
CA MET A 1 -35.55 -60.51 -30.29
C MET A 1 -34.23 -59.77 -30.31
N VAL A 2 -34.24 -58.49 -29.97
CA VAL A 2 -33.06 -57.79 -29.45
C VAL A 2 -33.61 -56.89 -28.36
N GLU A 3 -33.40 -57.30 -27.11
CA GLU A 3 -33.78 -56.54 -25.92
C GLU A 3 -32.86 -55.33 -25.74
N GLU A 4 -33.50 -54.31 -25.18
CA GLU A 4 -33.05 -52.96 -24.89
C GLU A 4 -31.98 -52.96 -23.79
N THR A 5 -30.84 -52.29 -24.01
CA THR A 5 -29.89 -51.97 -22.93
C THR A 5 -29.87 -50.47 -22.71
N THR A 6 -30.56 -50.03 -21.67
CA THR A 6 -30.55 -48.67 -21.17
C THR A 6 -29.20 -48.36 -20.53
N ASN A 7 -28.42 -47.46 -21.13
CA ASN A 7 -27.19 -46.94 -20.52
C ASN A 7 -27.45 -45.58 -19.86
N ALA A 8 -27.53 -45.58 -18.53
CA ALA A 8 -27.70 -44.39 -17.71
C ALA A 8 -26.37 -43.61 -17.62
N ARG A 9 -26.32 -42.43 -18.26
CA ARG A 9 -25.21 -41.50 -18.17
C ARG A 9 -25.19 -40.84 -16.78
N LYS A 10 -24.21 -41.20 -15.96
CA LYS A 10 -23.99 -40.64 -14.61
C LYS A 10 -23.32 -39.27 -14.70
N GLU A 11 -24.03 -38.22 -14.29
CA GLU A 11 -23.49 -36.87 -14.09
C GLU A 11 -22.43 -36.82 -12.97
N PRO A 12 -21.29 -36.12 -13.14
CA PRO A 12 -20.31 -35.96 -12.08
C PRO A 12 -20.73 -34.87 -11.07
N ARG A 13 -20.92 -35.27 -9.81
CA ARG A 13 -21.23 -34.39 -8.68
C ARG A 13 -20.11 -33.36 -8.42
N ALA A 14 -20.41 -32.10 -8.67
CA ALA A 14 -19.67 -30.94 -8.17
C ALA A 14 -19.89 -30.77 -6.65
N GLY A 15 -18.95 -31.20 -5.82
CA GLY A 15 -19.13 -31.06 -4.37
C GLY A 15 -17.92 -31.23 -3.45
N LYS A 16 -16.73 -31.58 -3.95
CA LYS A 16 -15.56 -31.86 -3.08
C LYS A 16 -14.41 -30.85 -3.15
N ALA A 17 -14.39 -29.94 -4.13
CA ALA A 17 -13.29 -28.98 -4.29
C ALA A 17 -13.37 -27.79 -3.30
N LYS A 18 -14.57 -27.32 -2.95
CA LYS A 18 -14.75 -26.11 -2.10
C LYS A 18 -14.28 -26.29 -0.65
N SER A 19 -14.36 -27.51 -0.11
CA SER A 19 -13.99 -27.79 1.29
C SER A 19 -12.48 -27.80 1.54
N LYS A 20 -11.66 -28.22 0.56
CA LYS A 20 -10.19 -28.21 0.69
C LYS A 20 -9.62 -26.79 0.62
N VAL A 21 -10.22 -25.93 -0.21
CA VAL A 21 -9.79 -24.54 -0.38
C VAL A 21 -9.98 -23.75 0.92
N ILE A 22 -11.13 -23.88 1.59
CA ILE A 22 -11.41 -23.22 2.87
C ILE A 22 -10.44 -23.68 3.98
N SER A 23 -10.10 -24.97 4.01
CA SER A 23 -9.15 -25.53 4.99
C SER A 23 -7.73 -24.97 4.81
N LEU A 24 -7.28 -24.77 3.57
CA LEU A 24 -5.97 -24.17 3.28
C LEU A 24 -5.91 -22.69 3.67
N PHE A 25 -6.98 -21.93 3.44
CA PHE A 25 -7.05 -20.52 3.83
C PHE A 25 -7.03 -20.33 5.36
N ILE A 26 -7.75 -21.16 6.11
CA ILE A 26 -7.74 -21.10 7.59
C ILE A 26 -6.34 -21.46 8.13
N SER A 27 -5.68 -22.46 7.55
CA SER A 27 -4.31 -22.84 7.94
C SER A 27 -3.30 -21.73 7.68
N GLN A 28 -3.36 -21.09 6.50
CA GLN A 28 -2.47 -19.99 6.14
C GLN A 28 -2.69 -18.74 7.02
N TYR A 29 -3.95 -18.43 7.36
CA TYR A 29 -4.31 -17.31 8.21
C TYR A 29 -3.85 -17.49 9.66
N ILE A 30 -3.95 -18.71 10.21
CA ILE A 30 -3.46 -19.04 11.56
C ILE A 30 -1.93 -19.00 11.62
N HIS A 31 -1.23 -19.48 10.58
CA HIS A 31 0.23 -19.41 10.51
C HIS A 31 0.76 -17.96 10.42
N ASN A 32 0.02 -17.04 9.80
CA ASN A 32 0.41 -15.63 9.71
C ASN A 32 0.07 -14.80 10.97
N LEU A 33 -1.00 -15.13 11.71
CA LEU A 33 -1.40 -14.38 12.91
C LEU A 33 -0.62 -14.73 14.18
N LEU A 34 -0.13 -15.98 14.31
CA LEU A 34 0.61 -16.41 15.48
C LEU A 34 1.91 -15.60 15.74
N PRO A 35 2.75 -15.26 14.73
CA PRO A 35 3.95 -14.44 14.95
C PRO A 35 3.66 -12.97 15.30
N LEU A 36 2.54 -12.40 14.85
CA LEU A 36 2.12 -11.02 15.19
C LEU A 36 1.76 -10.87 16.68
N SER A 37 1.15 -11.90 17.27
CA SER A 37 0.74 -11.88 18.69
C SER A 37 1.90 -11.99 19.69
N LEU A 38 3.01 -12.65 19.29
CA LEU A 38 4.23 -12.76 20.09
C LEU A 38 5.03 -11.45 20.09
N ASN A 39 5.05 -10.72 18.97
CA ASN A 39 5.80 -9.46 18.83
C ASN A 39 5.14 -8.29 19.61
N LEU A 40 3.80 -8.28 19.72
CA LEU A 40 3.11 -7.32 20.60
C LEU A 40 3.44 -7.56 22.09
N ARG A 41 3.65 -8.82 22.53
CA ARG A 41 3.98 -9.13 23.93
C ARG A 41 5.41 -8.73 24.30
N THR A 42 6.36 -8.81 23.37
CA THR A 42 7.75 -8.37 23.59
C THR A 42 7.84 -6.84 23.64
N HIS A 43 7.14 -6.12 22.77
CA HIS A 43 7.06 -4.65 22.83
C HIS A 43 6.41 -4.15 24.13
N ARG A 44 5.35 -4.82 24.62
CA ARG A 44 4.68 -4.44 25.87
C ARG A 44 5.52 -4.68 27.14
N LYS A 45 6.49 -5.62 27.10
CA LYS A 45 7.46 -5.82 28.18
C LYS A 45 8.64 -4.83 28.14
N LYS A 46 9.07 -4.43 26.95
CA LYS A 46 10.21 -3.50 26.78
C LYS A 46 9.85 -2.06 27.20
N ASN A 47 8.58 -1.67 27.10
CA ASN A 47 8.10 -0.32 27.41
C ASN A 47 7.69 -0.09 28.89
N LYS A 48 7.99 -1.02 29.80
CA LYS A 48 7.71 -0.84 31.25
C LYS A 48 8.87 -0.23 32.05
N ASN A 49 10.03 0.01 31.42
CA ASN A 49 11.25 0.50 32.09
C ASN A 49 11.68 1.92 31.68
N GLN A 50 10.85 2.69 30.98
CA GLN A 50 11.12 4.11 30.75
C GLN A 50 10.18 5.00 31.55
N GLN A 51 10.78 5.63 32.55
CA GLN A 51 10.48 6.94 33.14
C GLN A 51 9.00 7.32 33.35
N LYS A 52 8.59 7.27 34.61
CA LYS A 52 7.40 7.95 35.14
C LYS A 52 7.54 9.46 34.92
N PRO A 53 6.66 10.16 34.18
CA PRO A 53 6.69 11.62 34.12
C PRO A 53 6.10 12.21 35.40
N THR A 54 6.78 13.23 35.91
CA THR A 54 6.39 14.06 37.05
C THR A 54 5.12 14.87 36.76
N PRO A 55 4.25 15.12 37.76
CA PRO A 55 2.93 15.70 37.55
C PRO A 55 2.98 17.22 37.69
N HIS A 56 3.52 17.95 36.71
CA HIS A 56 3.37 19.41 36.68
C HIS A 56 3.56 19.92 35.25
N LEU A 57 2.60 19.62 34.37
CA LEU A 57 2.32 20.42 33.16
C LEU A 57 0.97 19.97 32.55
N ILE A 58 -0.09 20.11 33.34
CA ILE A 58 -1.48 20.01 32.90
C ILE A 58 -2.07 21.37 33.26
N PRO A 59 -1.91 22.42 32.41
CA PRO A 59 -3.08 22.88 31.66
C PRO A 59 -2.72 23.77 30.44
N LEU A 60 -2.43 23.23 29.26
CA LEU A 60 -2.44 24.06 28.02
C LEU A 60 -2.96 23.34 26.76
N ILE A 61 -3.32 22.05 26.83
CA ILE A 61 -3.77 21.28 25.64
C ILE A 61 -5.32 21.25 25.51
N LEU A 62 -6.05 21.82 26.48
CA LEU A 62 -7.53 21.81 26.47
C LEU A 62 -8.17 23.00 25.72
N LEU A 63 -7.40 23.89 25.11
CA LEU A 63 -7.95 25.00 24.30
C LEU A 63 -7.93 24.75 22.78
N ASP A 64 -7.14 23.79 22.27
CA ASP A 64 -7.06 23.53 20.82
C ASP A 64 -8.01 22.43 20.30
N LEU A 65 -8.68 21.68 21.18
CA LEU A 65 -9.67 20.68 20.78
C LEU A 65 -11.08 21.26 20.53
N ASN A 66 -11.34 22.50 20.96
CA ASN A 66 -12.65 23.14 20.79
C ASN A 66 -12.84 23.78 19.40
N GLU A 67 -11.75 24.08 18.69
CA GLU A 67 -11.80 24.66 17.34
C GLU A 67 -11.95 23.59 16.24
N GLY A 68 -11.53 22.35 16.52
CA GLY A 68 -11.60 21.22 15.56
C GLY A 68 -12.97 20.51 15.51
N ILE A 69 -13.77 20.59 16.57
CA ILE A 69 -15.08 19.91 16.64
C ILE A 69 -16.19 20.75 15.99
N ASN A 70 -16.08 22.09 16.02
CA ASN A 70 -17.07 22.99 15.40
C ASN A 70 -17.06 23.01 13.86
N ARG A 71 -16.05 22.40 13.21
CA ARG A 71 -16.04 22.21 11.74
C ARG A 71 -16.68 20.90 11.26
N ALA A 72 -17.03 19.99 12.18
CA ALA A 72 -17.72 18.74 11.86
C ALA A 72 -19.26 18.85 11.95
N LEU A 73 -19.79 20.04 12.25
CA LEU A 73 -21.22 20.27 12.49
C LEU A 73 -21.76 21.47 11.70
N HIS A 74 -21.47 21.54 10.41
CA HIS A 74 -22.23 22.40 9.50
C HIS A 74 -22.58 21.63 8.22
N PRO A 75 -23.73 21.96 7.62
CA PRO A 75 -24.63 20.98 7.02
C PRO A 75 -24.21 20.67 5.59
N TRP A 76 -24.53 19.45 5.14
CA TRP A 76 -24.63 19.13 3.72
C TRP A 76 -25.38 20.25 2.96
N PRO A 77 -24.95 20.60 1.74
CA PRO A 77 -25.69 21.53 0.93
C PRO A 77 -27.12 21.02 0.74
N SER A 78 -28.05 21.87 1.14
CA SER A 78 -29.48 21.72 1.05
C SER A 78 -29.89 21.14 -0.30
N LEU A 79 -30.60 20.01 -0.30
CA LEU A 79 -31.38 19.60 -1.45
C LEU A 79 -32.37 20.73 -1.81
N PRO A 80 -32.62 21.00 -3.11
CA PRO A 80 -33.70 21.89 -3.50
C PRO A 80 -35.05 21.26 -3.12
N SER A 81 -35.77 21.92 -2.23
CA SER A 81 -37.18 21.65 -1.89
C SER A 81 -38.07 22.00 -3.08
N CYS A 82 -38.20 21.09 -4.04
CA CYS A 82 -39.24 21.18 -5.05
C CYS A 82 -40.59 20.75 -4.45
N LEU A 83 -41.31 21.68 -3.81
CA LEU A 83 -42.75 21.54 -3.59
C LEU A 83 -43.46 21.92 -4.89
N SER A 84 -43.97 20.95 -5.64
CA SER A 84 -44.98 21.19 -6.66
C SER A 84 -46.36 20.86 -6.10
N SER A 85 -47.25 21.85 -6.10
CA SER A 85 -48.69 21.61 -6.01
C SER A 85 -49.28 21.82 -7.40
N SER A 86 -49.33 20.74 -8.18
CA SER A 86 -50.33 20.53 -9.24
C SER A 86 -50.14 19.12 -9.80
N SER A 87 -51.20 18.32 -9.65
CA SER A 87 -51.37 16.94 -10.09
C SER A 87 -51.08 16.69 -11.58
N SER A 88 -50.20 15.73 -11.88
CA SER A 88 -50.17 14.95 -13.15
C SER A 88 -49.29 13.69 -12.99
N PRO A 89 -49.61 12.54 -13.62
CA PRO A 89 -49.22 11.22 -13.13
C PRO A 89 -47.89 10.68 -13.71
N LEU A 90 -47.26 9.84 -12.89
CA LEU A 90 -46.37 8.71 -13.25
C LEU A 90 -45.30 8.97 -14.32
N SER A 91 -44.16 9.51 -13.90
CA SER A 91 -42.89 9.16 -14.51
C SER A 91 -41.82 9.10 -13.43
N SER A 92 -41.67 7.93 -12.80
CA SER A 92 -40.49 7.63 -11.98
C SER A 92 -39.28 7.56 -12.89
N LEU A 93 -38.58 8.67 -13.08
CA LEU A 93 -37.19 8.62 -13.50
C LEU A 93 -36.37 8.03 -12.36
N LEU A 94 -36.20 6.71 -12.39
CA LEU A 94 -35.12 6.05 -11.67
C LEU A 94 -33.82 6.53 -12.32
N LEU A 95 -33.15 7.53 -11.72
CA LEU A 95 -31.73 7.75 -11.97
C LEU A 95 -31.04 6.45 -11.56
N HIS A 96 -30.69 5.63 -12.54
CA HIS A 96 -29.75 4.55 -12.33
C HIS A 96 -28.43 5.24 -11.98
N ALA A 97 -28.05 5.22 -10.70
CA ALA A 97 -26.68 5.47 -10.33
C ALA A 97 -25.87 4.36 -11.00
N ALA A 98 -25.39 4.62 -12.21
CA ALA A 98 -24.37 3.79 -12.82
C ALA A 98 -23.15 3.94 -11.93
N LEU A 99 -22.95 2.98 -11.03
CA LEU A 99 -21.64 2.73 -10.45
C LEU A 99 -20.75 2.47 -11.66
N ALA A 100 -19.98 3.47 -12.07
CA ALA A 100 -19.02 3.31 -13.16
C ALA A 100 -18.02 2.26 -12.68
N GLU A 101 -18.18 1.04 -13.20
CA GLU A 101 -17.26 -0.06 -12.92
C GLU A 101 -15.94 0.27 -13.58
N ILE A 102 -14.86 0.26 -12.81
CA ILE A 102 -13.52 0.49 -13.31
C ILE A 102 -12.90 -0.86 -13.64
N THR A 103 -12.70 -1.12 -14.93
CA THR A 103 -11.92 -2.25 -15.46
C THR A 103 -10.65 -1.70 -16.09
N CYS A 104 -9.49 -2.28 -15.80
CA CYS A 104 -8.21 -1.70 -16.23
C CYS A 104 -8.12 -1.62 -17.77
N GLU A 105 -8.67 -2.62 -18.46
CA GLU A 105 -8.66 -2.71 -19.92
C GLU A 105 -9.48 -1.62 -20.62
N GLU A 106 -10.39 -0.94 -19.91
CA GLU A 106 -11.22 0.15 -20.44
C GLU A 106 -10.70 1.54 -20.04
N ILE A 107 -9.71 1.62 -19.15
CA ILE A 107 -9.08 2.88 -18.74
C ILE A 107 -8.08 3.32 -19.82
N PRO A 108 -8.05 4.61 -20.20
CA PRO A 108 -7.07 5.09 -21.15
C PRO A 108 -5.63 4.97 -20.59
N ASN A 109 -4.65 4.76 -21.48
CA ASN A 109 -3.28 4.47 -21.09
C ASN A 109 -2.65 5.55 -20.20
N ASP A 110 -3.03 6.82 -20.40
CA ASP A 110 -2.59 7.95 -19.60
C ASP A 110 -3.32 8.08 -18.26
N MET A 111 -4.20 7.15 -17.89
CA MET A 111 -4.83 7.06 -16.56
C MET A 111 -4.65 5.68 -15.94
N CYS A 112 -3.96 4.76 -16.63
CA CYS A 112 -3.79 3.38 -16.21
C CYS A 112 -2.90 3.22 -14.99
N ALA A 113 -1.71 3.84 -15.00
CA ALA A 113 -0.79 3.74 -13.88
C ALA A 113 -1.43 4.31 -12.62
N PHE A 114 -1.24 3.61 -11.49
CA PHE A 114 -1.81 3.96 -10.19
C PHE A 114 -3.34 3.86 -10.11
N ALA A 115 -4.03 3.28 -11.08
CA ALA A 115 -5.44 2.94 -10.95
C ALA A 115 -5.66 1.60 -10.23
N ILE A 116 -6.85 1.44 -9.65
CA ILE A 116 -7.33 0.23 -9.00
C ILE A 116 -8.70 -0.08 -9.57
N ALA A 117 -8.84 -1.25 -10.18
CA ALA A 117 -10.11 -1.75 -10.68
C ALA A 117 -11.16 -1.88 -9.57
N SER A 118 -12.44 -1.92 -9.93
CA SER A 118 -13.53 -2.23 -9.01
C SER A 118 -13.40 -3.60 -8.35
N SER A 119 -12.61 -4.51 -8.95
CA SER A 119 -12.22 -5.80 -8.36
C SER A 119 -11.21 -5.70 -7.21
N GLY A 120 -10.69 -4.50 -6.92
CA GLY A 120 -9.65 -4.25 -5.92
C GLY A 120 -8.24 -4.58 -6.40
N LYS A 121 -8.05 -4.91 -7.68
CA LYS A 121 -6.75 -5.22 -8.27
C LYS A 121 -6.12 -3.97 -8.90
N ARG A 122 -4.80 -3.82 -8.79
CA ARG A 122 -4.07 -2.69 -9.41
C ARG A 122 -4.05 -2.82 -10.92
N CYS A 123 -4.16 -1.71 -11.62
CA CYS A 123 -3.94 -1.61 -13.05
C CYS A 123 -2.45 -1.40 -13.36
N LEU A 124 -1.95 -2.03 -14.42
CA LEU A 124 -0.58 -1.92 -14.87
C LEU A 124 -0.54 -1.58 -16.35
N LEU A 125 0.32 -0.61 -16.70
CA LEU A 125 0.63 -0.30 -18.08
C LEU A 125 1.72 -1.26 -18.57
N GLU A 126 1.42 -2.01 -19.62
CA GLU A 126 2.32 -2.96 -20.24
C GLU A 126 2.71 -2.50 -21.65
N THR A 127 3.89 -2.91 -22.09
CA THR A 127 4.36 -2.69 -23.45
C THR A 127 4.02 -3.89 -24.33
N LEU A 128 3.35 -3.65 -25.45
CA LEU A 128 3.14 -4.61 -26.52
C LEU A 128 4.01 -4.23 -27.72
N THR A 129 4.77 -5.20 -28.24
CA THR A 129 5.48 -5.01 -29.51
C THR A 129 4.59 -5.50 -30.65
N SER A 130 4.18 -4.59 -31.53
CA SER A 130 3.45 -4.95 -32.75
C SER A 130 4.35 -5.72 -33.72
N ALA A 131 3.74 -6.47 -34.64
CA ALA A 131 4.45 -7.23 -35.68
C ALA A 131 5.37 -6.34 -36.56
N GLY A 132 5.13 -5.03 -36.61
CA GLY A 132 5.96 -4.04 -37.29
C GLY A 132 7.09 -3.44 -36.45
N GLY A 133 7.28 -3.88 -35.20
CA GLY A 133 8.29 -3.32 -34.29
C GLY A 133 7.88 -2.02 -33.58
N GLU A 134 6.64 -1.57 -33.77
CA GLU A 134 6.08 -0.42 -33.05
C GLU A 134 5.72 -0.81 -31.61
N VAL A 135 6.02 0.10 -30.68
CA VAL A 135 5.75 -0.04 -29.24
C VAL A 135 4.36 0.53 -28.96
N GLU A 136 3.43 -0.33 -28.59
CA GLU A 136 2.10 0.03 -28.14
C GLU A 136 1.99 -0.16 -26.62
N TYR A 137 1.15 0.65 -25.97
CA TYR A 137 0.88 0.50 -24.55
C TYR A 137 -0.52 -0.10 -24.34
N GLN A 138 -0.63 -0.98 -23.36
CA GLN A 138 -1.90 -1.56 -22.98
C GLN A 138 -2.07 -1.56 -21.47
N CYS A 139 -3.22 -1.10 -21.00
CA CYS A 139 -3.60 -1.22 -19.61
C CYS A 139 -4.17 -2.61 -19.30
N ARG A 140 -3.67 -3.25 -18.25
CA ARG A 140 -4.08 -4.59 -17.81
C ARG A 140 -4.34 -4.66 -16.32
N THR A 141 -5.26 -5.53 -15.95
CA THR A 141 -5.50 -5.87 -14.54
C THR A 141 -4.39 -6.78 -14.02
N SER A 142 -3.68 -6.35 -12.97
CA SER A 142 -2.65 -7.16 -12.32
C SER A 142 -3.21 -8.21 -11.35
N GLU A 143 -2.35 -9.08 -10.84
CA GLU A 143 -2.71 -9.99 -9.74
C GLU A 143 -2.59 -9.34 -8.34
N VAL A 144 -2.07 -8.12 -8.26
CA VAL A 144 -1.82 -7.42 -6.99
C VAL A 144 -3.13 -6.83 -6.46
N VAL A 145 -3.61 -7.37 -5.35
CA VAL A 145 -4.82 -6.92 -4.66
C VAL A 145 -4.49 -5.80 -3.68
N VAL A 146 -5.28 -4.73 -3.69
CA VAL A 146 -5.24 -3.63 -2.75
C VAL A 146 -6.28 -3.87 -1.66
N GLU A 147 -5.85 -3.87 -0.39
CA GLU A 147 -6.73 -4.28 0.71
C GLU A 147 -7.83 -3.24 1.04
N ARG A 148 -7.55 -1.96 0.86
CA ARG A 148 -8.36 -0.86 1.42
C ARG A 148 -9.00 0.05 0.39
N MET A 149 -8.80 -0.21 -0.90
CA MET A 149 -9.24 0.67 -1.98
C MET A 149 -9.61 -0.14 -3.21
N ALA A 150 -10.68 0.26 -3.90
CA ALA A 150 -11.15 -0.35 -5.14
C ALA A 150 -11.90 0.71 -5.96
N GLY A 151 -11.86 0.59 -7.29
CA GLY A 151 -12.52 1.54 -8.19
C GLY A 151 -11.98 2.96 -8.03
N TYR A 152 -10.66 3.12 -8.02
CA TYR A 152 -9.99 4.40 -7.79
C TYR A 152 -8.97 4.69 -8.90
N VAL A 153 -8.90 5.94 -9.34
CA VAL A 153 -7.86 6.43 -10.25
C VAL A 153 -7.16 7.59 -9.56
N GLU A 154 -5.83 7.53 -9.47
CA GLU A 154 -5.05 8.59 -8.84
C GLU A 154 -5.16 9.90 -9.61
N GLY A 155 -5.27 11.02 -8.89
CA GLY A 155 -5.35 12.35 -9.46
C GLY A 155 -3.99 12.91 -9.89
N ASP A 156 -3.99 13.86 -10.83
CA ASP A 156 -2.75 14.51 -11.32
C ASP A 156 -1.98 15.23 -10.22
N GLU A 157 -2.69 15.75 -9.23
CA GLU A 157 -2.08 16.38 -8.05
C GLU A 157 -1.13 15.43 -7.32
N CYS A 158 -1.53 14.16 -7.19
CA CYS A 158 -0.75 13.14 -6.51
C CYS A 158 0.37 12.60 -7.39
N VAL A 159 0.12 12.46 -8.70
CA VAL A 159 1.16 12.13 -9.67
C VAL A 159 2.29 13.16 -9.60
N GLN A 160 1.95 14.45 -9.61
CA GLN A 160 2.91 15.54 -9.54
C GLN A 160 3.62 15.62 -8.17
N ALA A 161 2.86 15.54 -7.07
CA ALA A 161 3.40 15.65 -5.71
C ALA A 161 4.39 14.53 -5.40
N CYS A 162 4.08 13.29 -5.81
CA CYS A 162 4.93 12.13 -5.60
C CYS A 162 6.07 12.01 -6.63
N GLY A 163 6.03 12.78 -7.72
CA GLY A 163 7.04 12.71 -8.77
C GLY A 163 7.01 11.40 -9.56
N VAL A 164 5.83 10.81 -9.71
CA VAL A 164 5.62 9.61 -10.54
C VAL A 164 5.14 9.99 -11.94
N ASP A 165 5.20 9.06 -12.89
CA ASP A 165 4.72 9.26 -14.26
C ASP A 165 3.54 8.33 -14.55
N ARG A 166 2.47 8.88 -15.15
CA ARG A 166 1.31 8.11 -15.59
C ARG A 166 1.64 7.07 -16.67
N ARG A 167 2.78 7.24 -17.34
CA ARG A 167 3.28 6.34 -18.40
C ARG A 167 4.31 5.34 -17.89
N SER A 168 4.50 5.21 -16.58
CA SER A 168 5.39 4.21 -16.00
C SER A 168 4.94 2.80 -16.38
N VAL A 169 5.78 2.11 -17.16
CA VAL A 169 5.66 0.68 -17.43
C VAL A 169 6.52 -0.07 -16.42
N GLY A 170 5.95 -1.09 -15.77
CA GLY A 170 6.67 -1.92 -14.82
C GLY A 170 7.19 -1.12 -13.62
N ILE A 171 6.33 -0.90 -12.62
CA ILE A 171 6.71 -0.17 -11.41
C ILE A 171 7.63 -1.06 -10.57
N SER A 172 8.89 -0.63 -10.36
CA SER A 172 9.89 -1.35 -9.57
C SER A 172 10.29 -0.61 -8.29
N SER A 173 10.84 -1.37 -7.36
CA SER A 173 11.43 -0.88 -6.11
C SER A 173 12.72 -0.07 -6.32
N ASP A 174 13.39 -0.20 -7.47
CA ASP A 174 14.65 0.51 -7.78
C ASP A 174 14.50 2.03 -7.71
N SER A 175 13.31 2.54 -7.99
CA SER A 175 13.02 3.98 -7.90
C SER A 175 13.27 4.53 -6.48
N LEU A 176 13.11 3.70 -5.44
CA LEU A 176 13.40 4.10 -4.05
C LEU A 176 14.88 4.37 -3.78
N MET A 177 15.77 3.92 -4.67
CA MET A 177 17.19 4.22 -4.61
C MET A 177 17.53 5.58 -5.24
N ASP A 178 16.63 6.20 -6.01
CA ASP A 178 16.83 7.56 -6.52
C ASP A 178 16.48 8.60 -5.43
N PRO A 179 17.45 9.41 -4.95
CA PRO A 179 17.21 10.43 -3.95
C PRO A 179 16.19 11.48 -4.39
N GLN A 180 16.13 11.79 -5.69
CA GLN A 180 15.19 12.79 -6.20
C GLN A 180 13.76 12.26 -6.09
N PHE A 181 13.52 11.04 -6.58
CA PHE A 181 12.24 10.36 -6.38
C PHE A 181 11.87 10.23 -4.90
N THR A 182 12.77 9.65 -4.08
CA THR A 182 12.50 9.43 -2.66
C THR A 182 12.24 10.73 -1.91
N SER A 183 12.89 11.83 -2.29
CA SER A 183 12.59 13.16 -1.71
C SER A 183 11.16 13.63 -1.98
N ARG A 184 10.61 13.36 -3.17
CA ARG A 184 9.22 13.70 -3.54
C ARG A 184 8.23 12.76 -2.88
N LEU A 185 8.50 11.45 -2.91
CA LEU A 185 7.67 10.45 -2.24
C LEU A 185 7.53 10.74 -0.73
N CYS A 186 8.62 11.13 -0.08
CA CYS A 186 8.66 11.43 1.36
C CYS A 186 8.24 12.86 1.73
N ALA A 187 7.98 13.73 0.74
CA ALA A 187 7.46 15.06 0.98
C ALA A 187 6.03 14.98 1.56
N PRO A 188 5.64 15.87 2.49
CA PRO A 188 4.30 15.84 3.11
C PRO A 188 3.16 15.86 2.09
N GLN A 189 3.35 16.57 0.97
CA GLN A 189 2.38 16.68 -0.11
C GLN A 189 2.02 15.32 -0.71
N CYS A 190 2.99 14.41 -0.85
CA CYS A 190 2.76 13.05 -1.31
C CYS A 190 2.41 12.13 -0.14
N PHE A 191 3.31 12.04 0.85
CA PHE A 191 3.27 11.01 1.89
C PHE A 191 1.98 11.01 2.72
N GLN A 192 1.38 12.18 2.91
CA GLN A 192 0.17 12.34 3.74
C GLN A 192 -1.13 12.42 2.92
N ASN A 193 -1.06 12.85 1.66
CA ASN A 193 -2.26 13.15 0.86
C ASN A 193 -2.51 12.17 -0.29
N CYS A 194 -1.54 11.30 -0.62
CA CYS A 194 -1.61 10.39 -1.78
C CYS A 194 -1.55 8.92 -1.34
N PRO A 195 -2.58 8.42 -0.61
CA PRO A 195 -2.53 7.13 0.05
C PRO A 195 -2.35 5.95 -0.91
N ASN A 196 -2.80 6.03 -2.16
CA ASN A 196 -2.68 4.93 -3.11
C ASN A 196 -1.25 4.80 -3.70
N ILE A 197 -0.62 5.90 -4.11
CA ILE A 197 0.82 5.90 -4.46
C ILE A 197 1.67 5.49 -3.26
N VAL A 198 1.40 6.04 -2.08
CA VAL A 198 2.19 5.74 -0.87
C VAL A 198 2.03 4.27 -0.48
N ASP A 199 0.83 3.71 -0.51
CA ASP A 199 0.60 2.28 -0.26
C ASP A 199 1.36 1.38 -1.24
N LEU A 200 1.40 1.74 -2.53
CA LEU A 200 2.15 1.00 -3.53
C LEU A 200 3.65 0.96 -3.18
N TYR A 201 4.27 2.11 -2.94
CA TYR A 201 5.70 2.16 -2.62
C TYR A 201 6.04 1.65 -1.23
N PHE A 202 5.09 1.71 -0.29
CA PHE A 202 5.24 1.07 1.01
C PHE A 202 5.36 -0.45 0.87
N ASN A 203 4.50 -1.06 0.03
CA ASN A 203 4.53 -2.49 -0.23
C ASN A 203 5.77 -2.90 -1.05
N LEU A 204 6.20 -2.08 -2.01
CA LEU A 204 7.46 -2.32 -2.74
C LEU A 204 8.67 -2.26 -1.81
N ALA A 205 8.76 -1.24 -0.94
CA ALA A 205 9.83 -1.14 0.06
C ALA A 205 9.83 -2.34 1.00
N ALA A 206 8.66 -2.77 1.47
CA ALA A 206 8.53 -3.95 2.33
C ALA A 206 8.99 -5.23 1.61
N GLY A 207 8.76 -5.34 0.30
CA GLY A 207 9.30 -6.42 -0.54
C GLY A 207 10.83 -6.47 -0.56
N GLU A 208 11.48 -5.32 -0.47
CA GLU A 208 12.93 -5.17 -0.33
C GLU A 208 13.43 -5.28 1.12
N GLY A 209 12.53 -5.52 2.09
CA GLY A 209 12.88 -5.55 3.51
C GLY A 209 13.11 -4.18 4.15
N VAL A 210 12.70 -3.09 3.49
CA VAL A 210 12.84 -1.71 3.95
C VAL A 210 11.49 -1.20 4.48
N TYR A 211 11.49 -0.50 5.62
CA TYR A 211 10.31 0.19 6.11
C TYR A 211 10.29 1.63 5.58
N LEU A 212 9.31 1.95 4.71
CA LEU A 212 9.24 3.23 4.01
C LEU A 212 9.26 4.47 4.95
N PRO A 213 8.57 4.47 6.12
CA PRO A 213 8.68 5.59 7.05
C PRO A 213 10.11 5.82 7.58
N ASP A 214 10.84 4.75 7.90
CA ASP A 214 12.25 4.87 8.33
C ASP A 214 13.12 5.41 7.20
N LEU A 215 12.85 4.98 5.95
CA LEU A 215 13.51 5.53 4.77
C LEU A 215 13.26 7.04 4.64
N CYS A 216 12.02 7.48 4.83
CA CYS A 216 11.66 8.89 4.76
C CYS A 216 12.26 9.73 5.89
N ASP A 217 12.33 9.20 7.10
CA ASP A 217 12.98 9.89 8.22
C ASP A 217 14.49 10.01 8.00
N ALA A 218 15.12 8.95 7.48
CA ALA A 218 16.53 8.98 7.10
C ALA A 218 16.79 9.99 5.97
N GLN A 219 15.93 10.03 4.94
CA GLN A 219 16.03 10.97 3.82
C GLN A 219 15.97 12.43 4.30
N ARG A 220 15.08 12.75 5.25
CA ARG A 220 14.95 14.10 5.83
C ARG A 220 16.14 14.48 6.71
N ALA A 221 16.68 13.52 7.45
CA ALA A 221 17.81 13.77 8.36
C ALA A 221 19.13 13.93 7.59
N ASN A 222 19.40 13.05 6.61
CA ASN A 222 20.61 13.11 5.78
C ASN A 222 20.45 12.32 4.46
N PRO A 223 20.09 12.98 3.34
CA PRO A 223 19.82 12.30 2.08
C PRO A 223 21.05 11.59 1.47
N HIS A 224 22.27 12.03 1.79
CA HIS A 224 23.50 11.41 1.27
C HIS A 224 23.85 10.09 1.96
N ARG A 225 23.42 9.89 3.22
CA ARG A 225 23.78 8.71 4.02
C ARG A 225 22.84 7.53 3.77
N THR A 226 21.57 7.81 3.49
CA THR A 226 20.51 6.81 3.29
C THR A 226 20.81 5.84 2.14
N MET A 227 21.33 6.32 1.01
CA MET A 227 21.69 5.43 -0.11
C MET A 227 22.79 4.43 0.24
N ILE A 228 23.80 4.84 1.02
CA ILE A 228 24.93 3.97 1.39
C ILE A 228 24.44 2.81 2.27
N GLU A 229 23.52 3.10 3.20
CA GLU A 229 22.97 2.08 4.11
C GLU A 229 22.03 1.11 3.37
N LEU A 230 21.23 1.57 2.41
CA LEU A 230 20.39 0.69 1.56
C LEU A 230 21.22 -0.24 0.68
N LEU A 231 22.26 0.29 0.03
CA LEU A 231 23.18 -0.49 -0.82
C LEU A 231 24.03 -1.46 0.00
N SER A 232 24.26 -1.16 1.29
CA SER A 232 25.12 -1.96 2.17
C SER A 232 24.37 -2.93 3.09
N SER A 233 23.04 -2.87 3.16
CA SER A 233 22.21 -3.72 4.03
C SER A 233 21.68 -4.96 3.33
N GLY A 234 22.57 -5.69 2.68
CA GLY A 234 22.40 -7.13 2.41
C GLY A 234 22.82 -8.01 3.59
N ALA A 235 22.95 -7.45 4.80
CA ALA A 235 23.47 -8.14 5.98
C ALA A 235 22.37 -8.33 7.02
N ALA A 236 21.89 -9.57 7.15
CA ALA A 236 21.06 -10.00 8.25
C ALA A 236 21.72 -9.67 9.61
N PRO A 237 20.97 -9.32 10.68
CA PRO A 237 21.55 -9.08 11.99
C PRO A 237 22.13 -10.38 12.55
N GLY A 238 23.46 -10.54 12.42
CA GLY A 238 24.21 -11.56 13.13
C GLY A 238 24.19 -11.28 14.64
N PRO A 239 24.19 -12.32 15.50
CA PRO A 239 24.10 -12.13 16.94
C PRO A 239 25.30 -11.32 17.46
N ALA A 240 25.02 -10.30 18.25
CA ALA A 240 26.03 -9.48 18.91
C ALA A 240 26.90 -10.36 19.83
N SER A 241 28.16 -10.56 19.44
CA SER A 241 29.15 -11.24 20.28
C SER A 241 29.52 -10.32 21.44
N ALA A 242 29.42 -10.87 22.64
CA ALA A 242 29.79 -10.21 23.88
C ALA A 242 31.27 -9.80 23.86
N GLN A 243 31.51 -8.65 24.48
CA GLN A 243 32.84 -8.09 24.77
C GLN A 243 33.79 -9.16 25.30
N SER A 244 34.95 -9.30 24.66
CA SER A 244 36.14 -9.84 25.32
C SER A 244 37.24 -8.81 25.22
N SER A 245 37.56 -8.28 26.40
CA SER A 245 38.68 -7.41 26.70
C SER A 245 39.98 -8.11 26.30
N THR A 246 40.72 -7.55 25.35
CA THR A 246 42.10 -7.96 25.10
C THR A 246 42.99 -6.72 25.11
N LEU A 247 43.98 -6.80 25.99
CA LEU A 247 44.94 -5.78 26.39
C LEU A 247 45.66 -5.15 25.19
N PHE A 248 45.76 -3.82 25.20
CA PHE A 248 46.67 -3.06 24.34
C PHE A 248 48.12 -3.42 24.69
N ALA A 249 48.84 -4.03 23.75
CA ALA A 249 50.30 -4.07 23.76
C ALA A 249 50.81 -2.89 22.92
N MET A 250 51.42 -1.90 23.58
CA MET A 250 52.17 -0.83 22.93
C MET A 250 53.46 -1.38 22.33
N ALA A 251 53.73 -1.04 21.06
CA ALA A 251 55.04 -1.19 20.43
C ALA A 251 55.57 0.21 20.04
N PRO A 252 56.84 0.55 20.37
CA PRO A 252 57.38 1.88 20.11
C PRO A 252 57.87 2.05 18.66
N SER A 253 57.85 3.31 18.23
CA SER A 253 58.29 3.86 16.94
C SER A 253 59.79 3.72 16.69
N PRO A 254 60.25 3.55 15.43
CA PRO A 254 61.65 3.76 15.08
C PRO A 254 61.90 5.22 14.63
N ASP A 255 62.89 5.85 15.25
CA ASP A 255 63.45 7.14 14.85
C ASP A 255 64.26 7.02 13.56
N SER A 256 64.25 8.11 12.78
CA SER A 256 65.07 8.28 11.57
C SER A 256 66.46 8.82 11.92
N LEU A 257 67.53 8.14 11.48
CA LEU A 257 68.68 8.70 10.74
C LEU A 257 69.59 7.57 10.23
#